data_AF-R7TBM5-F1
#
_entry.id   AF-R7TBM5-F1
#
_cell.length_a   1.000
_cell.length_b   1.000
_cell.length_c   1.000
_cell.angle_alpha   90.00
_cell.angle_beta   90.00
_cell.angle_gamma   90.00
#
_symmetry.space_group_name_H-M   'P 1'
#
loop_
_entity.id
_entity.type
_entity.pdbx_description
1 polymer ?
#
loop_
_entity_poly.entity_id
_entity_poly.type
_entity_poly.pdbx_seq_one_letter_code
_entity_poly.pdbx_strand_id
1 'polypeptide(L)'
;MGHWKAPIAYFFSRICNQETHKNLVEAALVALAEQGLTVVSLTMDGHATYLGMVRLFGCDFRNPRNLTTTFSHPSTGFPVAVLIDACHVLKIVRNMLEAYQTISSPRGNISWAYFSKLNAVQNHAGLHLANKLSDRHINFKKQIMKVTLAAQTVSSSVAKAMKFLLEEGDPDFLGAAATIEFIEVIDQLFDICNSRSPIAIGAKAPLSATNWNETKQFLLQARDFLLS
;
A
#
# COMPACT_ATOMS: atom_id res chain seq x y z
N MET A 1 -21.90 14.75 -10.04
CA MET A 1 -21.17 15.58 -9.05
C MET A 1 -19.72 15.67 -9.50
N GLY A 2 -19.17 16.88 -9.56
CA GLY A 2 -17.80 17.11 -10.04
C GLY A 2 -16.75 16.70 -9.01
N HIS A 3 -15.56 16.33 -9.49
CA HIS A 3 -14.39 16.07 -8.66
C HIS A 3 -13.75 17.42 -8.27
N TRP A 4 -13.91 17.85 -7.02
CA TRP A 4 -13.33 19.09 -6.49
C TRP A 4 -12.42 18.78 -5.30
N LYS A 5 -11.46 19.70 -5.06
CA LYS A 5 -10.56 19.66 -3.91
C LYS A 5 -10.38 21.08 -3.40
N ALA A 6 -10.41 21.28 -2.10
CA ALA A 6 -10.12 22.55 -1.47
C ALA A 6 -9.28 22.32 -0.20
N PRO A 7 -8.24 23.15 0.05
CA PRO A 7 -7.60 23.17 1.35
C PRO A 7 -8.58 23.75 2.38
N ILE A 8 -8.79 23.04 3.49
CA ILE A 8 -9.75 23.43 4.53
C ILE A 8 -9.07 24.00 5.78
N ALA A 9 -7.79 23.69 5.98
CA ALA A 9 -7.03 24.11 7.13
C ALA A 9 -5.53 24.11 6.81
N TYR A 10 -4.80 25.05 7.40
CA TYR A 10 -3.35 25.13 7.34
C TYR A 10 -2.83 25.64 8.69
N PHE A 11 -1.94 24.87 9.31
CA PHE A 11 -1.42 25.17 10.64
C PHE A 11 0.10 25.19 10.63
N PHE A 12 0.69 26.22 11.22
CA PHE A 12 2.11 26.24 11.52
C PHE A 12 2.31 25.73 12.95
N SER A 13 3.22 24.76 13.12
CA SER A 13 3.60 24.28 14.44
C SER A 13 5.08 23.97 14.48
N ARG A 14 5.71 24.26 15.62
CA ARG A 14 7.12 23.97 15.88
C ARG A 14 7.34 22.49 16.20
N ILE A 15 6.38 21.86 16.88
CA ILE A 15 6.37 20.44 17.23
C ILE A 15 4.93 19.96 17.17
N CYS A 16 4.63 18.97 16.34
CA CYS A 16 3.33 18.30 16.35
C CYS A 16 3.48 16.89 16.91
N ASN A 17 3.06 16.71 18.16
CA ASN A 17 2.86 15.40 18.73
C ASN A 17 1.47 14.85 18.35
N GLN A 18 1.18 13.61 18.77
CA GLN A 18 -0.09 12.94 18.49
C GLN A 18 -1.33 13.70 19.01
N GLU A 19 -1.22 14.37 20.17
CA GLU A 19 -2.31 15.15 20.77
C GLU A 19 -2.59 16.43 19.98
N THR A 20 -1.52 17.12 19.56
CA THR A 20 -1.62 18.31 18.71
C THR A 20 -2.33 17.94 17.41
N HIS A 21 -1.91 16.86 16.75
CA HIS A 21 -2.56 16.39 15.53
C HIS A 21 -4.03 16.04 15.76
N LYS A 22 -4.36 15.36 16.86
CA LYS A 22 -5.75 15.04 17.21
C LYS A 22 -6.60 16.30 17.31
N ASN A 23 -6.14 17.30 18.07
CA ASN A 23 -6.88 18.55 18.25
C ASN A 23 -7.07 19.31 16.92
N LEU A 24 -6.05 19.34 16.06
CA LEU A 24 -6.16 19.99 14.75
C LEU A 24 -7.14 19.27 13.81
N VAL A 25 -7.12 17.93 13.79
CA VAL A 25 -8.08 17.14 13.01
C VAL A 25 -9.49 17.30 13.56
N GLU A 26 -9.66 17.26 14.89
CA GLU A 26 -10.94 17.46 15.56
C GLU A 26 -11.56 18.81 15.20
N ALA A 27 -10.77 19.89 15.28
CA ALA A 27 -11.21 21.23 14.89
C ALA A 27 -11.65 21.31 13.41
N ALA A 28 -10.91 20.67 12.50
CA ALA A 28 -11.28 20.63 11.08
C ALA A 28 -12.57 19.84 10.84
N LEU A 29 -12.77 18.71 11.54
CA LEU A 29 -13.99 17.91 11.47
C LEU A 29 -15.21 18.70 11.94
N VAL A 30 -15.10 19.36 13.10
CA VAL A 30 -16.17 20.22 13.67
C VAL A 30 -16.55 21.33 12.68
N ALA A 31 -15.55 22.07 12.17
CA ALA A 31 -15.79 23.18 11.24
C ALA A 31 -16.48 22.73 9.94
N LEU A 32 -16.12 21.56 9.41
CA LEU A 32 -16.79 21.00 8.23
C LEU A 32 -18.25 20.60 8.52
N ALA A 33 -18.49 19.99 9.69
CA ALA A 33 -19.84 19.61 10.10
C ALA A 33 -20.76 20.83 10.28
N GLU A 34 -20.25 21.95 10.80
CA GLU A 34 -20.99 23.22 10.91
C GLU A 34 -21.43 23.78 9.55
N GLN A 35 -20.69 23.47 8.48
CA GLN A 35 -21.06 23.82 7.10
C GLN A 35 -21.98 22.77 6.44
N GLY A 36 -22.45 21.77 7.20
CA GLY A 36 -23.29 20.69 6.70
C GLY A 36 -22.53 19.63 5.87
N LEU A 37 -21.20 19.60 5.93
CA LEU A 37 -20.40 18.60 5.20
C LEU A 37 -20.22 17.34 6.05
N THR A 38 -20.54 16.18 5.49
CA THR A 38 -20.31 14.87 6.13
C THR A 38 -18.94 14.33 5.78
N VAL A 39 -18.07 14.20 6.77
CA VAL A 39 -16.77 13.53 6.62
C VAL A 39 -16.94 12.04 6.85
N VAL A 40 -16.73 11.23 5.81
CA VAL A 40 -16.90 9.76 5.87
C VAL A 40 -15.59 9.01 6.14
N SER A 41 -14.44 9.64 5.87
CA SER A 41 -13.14 9.03 6.11
C SER A 41 -12.02 10.04 6.34
N LEU A 42 -11.00 9.60 7.06
CA LEU A 42 -9.71 10.26 7.25
C LEU A 42 -8.63 9.39 6.61
N THR A 43 -7.92 9.93 5.62
CA THR A 43 -6.76 9.24 5.00
C THR A 43 -5.46 9.87 5.47
N MET A 44 -4.50 9.05 5.89
CA MET A 44 -3.20 9.49 6.40
C MET A 44 -2.07 8.54 5.96
N ASP A 45 -0.83 8.95 6.11
CA ASP A 45 0.30 8.03 5.96
C ASP A 45 0.47 7.15 7.22
N GLY A 46 1.40 6.19 7.15
CA GLY A 46 1.65 5.22 8.22
C GLY A 46 2.61 5.70 9.32
N HIS A 47 2.86 7.01 9.46
CA HIS A 47 3.81 7.52 10.45
C HIS A 47 3.34 7.27 11.90
N ALA A 48 4.29 6.97 12.80
CA ALA A 48 4.00 6.60 14.19
C ALA A 48 3.19 7.67 14.94
N THR A 49 3.42 8.95 14.66
CA THR A 49 2.65 10.06 15.25
C THR A 49 1.17 10.01 14.84
N TYR A 50 0.86 9.68 13.59
CA TYR A 50 -0.52 9.61 13.10
C TYR A 50 -1.23 8.35 13.60
N LEU A 51 -0.51 7.22 13.70
CA LEU A 51 -1.00 6.03 14.39
C LEU A 51 -1.26 6.31 15.90
N GLY A 52 -0.44 7.15 16.52
CA GLY A 52 -0.69 7.71 17.85
C GLY A 52 -1.98 8.53 17.92
N MET A 53 -2.15 9.46 16.98
CA MET A 53 -3.32 10.32 16.90
C MET A 53 -4.63 9.53 16.78
N VAL A 54 -4.71 8.57 15.85
CA VAL A 54 -5.95 7.81 15.66
C VAL A 54 -6.27 6.88 16.83
N ARG A 55 -5.27 6.48 17.62
CA ARG A 55 -5.49 5.81 18.91
C ARG A 55 -6.19 6.70 19.93
N LEU A 56 -5.89 7.99 19.94
CA LEU A 56 -6.61 8.96 20.77
C LEU A 56 -8.06 9.17 20.31
N PHE A 57 -8.38 8.84 19.05
CA PHE A 57 -9.76 8.77 18.55
C PHE A 57 -10.44 7.41 18.82
N GLY A 58 -9.73 6.42 19.38
CA GLY A 58 -10.27 5.10 19.68
C GLY A 58 -10.03 4.03 18.61
N CYS A 59 -9.30 4.34 17.54
CA CYS A 59 -8.87 3.35 16.56
C CYS A 59 -7.64 2.57 17.05
N ASP A 60 -7.44 1.32 16.61
CA ASP A 60 -6.24 0.55 16.93
C ASP A 60 -5.83 -0.32 15.75
N PHE A 61 -4.58 -0.14 15.33
CA PHE A 61 -3.97 -0.82 14.19
C PHE A 61 -2.85 -1.79 14.60
N ARG A 62 -2.61 -1.98 15.91
CA ARG A 62 -1.49 -2.80 16.40
C ARG A 62 -1.74 -4.29 16.26
N ASN A 63 -3.00 -4.72 16.41
CA ASN A 63 -3.38 -6.12 16.22
C ASN A 63 -4.00 -6.30 14.84
N PRO A 64 -3.27 -6.83 13.84
CA PRO A 64 -3.82 -6.98 12.49
C PRO A 64 -4.98 -7.98 12.40
N ARG A 65 -5.18 -8.84 13.41
CA ARG A 65 -6.32 -9.76 13.49
C ARG A 65 -7.56 -9.13 14.15
N ASN A 66 -7.41 -7.99 14.82
CA ASN A 66 -8.50 -7.28 15.48
C ASN A 66 -8.27 -5.77 15.39
N LEU A 67 -8.54 -5.22 14.20
CA LEU A 67 -8.38 -3.80 13.90
C LEU A 67 -9.64 -3.03 14.30
N THR A 68 -9.46 -1.88 14.95
CA THR A 68 -10.51 -0.87 15.11
C THR A 68 -10.20 0.27 14.16
N THR A 69 -10.93 0.36 13.04
CA THR A 69 -10.61 1.27 11.92
C THR A 69 -11.56 2.46 11.78
N THR A 70 -12.51 2.61 12.69
CA THR A 70 -13.50 3.69 12.67
C THR A 70 -13.55 4.39 14.01
N PHE A 71 -13.79 5.70 14.01
CA PHE A 71 -14.11 6.47 15.20
C PHE A 71 -15.38 7.28 15.00
N SER A 72 -15.98 7.73 16.10
CA SER A 72 -17.18 8.57 16.08
C SER A 72 -16.81 10.03 15.85
N HIS A 73 -17.44 10.68 14.87
CA HIS A 73 -17.21 12.10 14.59
C HIS A 73 -17.51 12.95 15.84
N PRO A 74 -16.63 13.90 16.24
CA PRO A 74 -16.72 14.61 17.51
C PRO A 74 -18.04 15.37 17.72
N SER A 75 -18.58 16.01 16.67
CA SER A 75 -19.84 16.79 16.77
C SER A 75 -21.11 16.00 16.42
N THR A 76 -21.06 15.11 15.43
CA THR A 76 -22.26 14.51 14.82
C THR A 76 -22.47 13.06 15.22
N GLY A 77 -21.46 12.41 15.80
CA GLY A 77 -21.48 10.98 16.08
C GLY A 77 -21.39 10.07 14.84
N PHE A 78 -21.29 10.64 13.63
CA PHE A 78 -21.21 9.87 12.40
C PHE A 78 -19.92 9.04 12.35
N PRO A 79 -19.95 7.77 11.89
CA PRO A 79 -18.73 6.96 11.83
C PRO A 79 -17.77 7.46 10.74
N VAL A 80 -16.51 7.72 11.14
CA VAL A 80 -15.42 8.14 10.26
C VAL A 80 -14.42 6.99 10.13
N ALA A 81 -14.24 6.47 8.91
CA ALA A 81 -13.24 5.42 8.65
C ALA A 81 -11.82 6.01 8.53
N VAL A 82 -10.84 5.34 9.14
CA VAL A 82 -9.42 5.69 9.02
C VAL A 82 -8.78 4.79 7.97
N LEU A 83 -8.17 5.41 6.95
CA LEU A 83 -7.48 4.76 5.86
C LEU A 83 -6.00 5.12 5.87
N ILE A 84 -5.15 4.14 5.61
CA ILE A 84 -3.72 4.37 5.39
C ILE A 84 -3.48 4.47 3.89
N ASP A 85 -2.73 5.48 3.47
CA ASP A 85 -2.40 5.69 2.05
C ASP A 85 -1.65 4.49 1.47
N ALA A 86 -2.28 3.82 0.50
CA ALA A 86 -1.72 2.66 -0.20
C ALA A 86 -0.39 2.98 -0.90
N CYS A 87 -0.21 4.20 -1.41
CA CYS A 87 1.06 4.63 -1.99
C CYS A 87 2.18 4.68 -0.96
N HIS A 88 1.84 5.05 0.28
CA HIS A 88 2.77 4.99 1.40
C HIS A 88 3.11 3.54 1.79
N VAL A 89 2.09 2.70 1.93
CA VAL A 89 2.27 1.26 2.26
C VAL A 89 3.16 0.56 1.23
N LEU A 90 2.96 0.80 -0.06
CA LEU A 90 3.78 0.19 -1.11
C LEU A 90 5.27 0.57 -1.00
N LYS A 91 5.57 1.82 -0.64
CA LYS A 91 6.95 2.24 -0.36
C LYS A 91 7.53 1.50 0.84
N ILE A 92 6.74 1.30 1.89
CA ILE A 92 7.16 0.52 3.07
C ILE A 92 7.47 -0.91 2.63
N VAL A 93 6.58 -1.57 1.86
CA VAL A 93 6.81 -2.95 1.39
C VAL A 93 8.12 -3.06 0.62
N ARG A 94 8.36 -2.19 -0.38
CA ARG A 94 9.62 -2.20 -1.13
C ARG A 94 10.82 -1.98 -0.20
N ASN A 95 10.75 -0.98 0.70
CA ASN A 95 11.85 -0.68 1.61
C ASN A 95 12.12 -1.84 2.57
N MET A 96 11.08 -2.52 3.04
CA MET A 96 11.17 -3.70 3.91
C MET A 96 11.87 -4.85 3.17
N LEU A 97 11.45 -5.17 1.95
CA LEU A 97 12.06 -6.23 1.15
C LEU A 97 13.57 -6.01 1.01
N GLU A 98 13.99 -4.80 0.65
CA GLU A 98 15.41 -4.49 0.50
C GLU A 98 16.14 -4.37 1.85
N ALA A 99 15.52 -3.86 2.91
CA ALA A 99 16.20 -3.76 4.20
C ALA A 99 16.44 -5.12 4.84
N TYR A 100 15.46 -6.02 4.77
CA TYR A 100 15.54 -7.35 5.40
C TYR A 100 16.18 -8.40 4.50
N GLN A 101 16.28 -8.16 3.19
CA GLN A 101 16.82 -9.04 2.14
C GLN A 101 16.05 -10.35 1.95
N THR A 102 15.74 -11.08 3.02
CA THR A 102 14.97 -12.32 3.01
C THR A 102 13.96 -12.33 4.16
N ILE A 103 12.70 -12.65 3.84
CA ILE A 103 11.60 -12.76 4.79
C ILE A 103 11.08 -14.20 4.71
N SER A 104 11.13 -14.90 5.84
CA SER A 104 10.61 -16.26 5.94
C SER A 104 9.08 -16.24 5.98
N SER A 105 8.45 -17.11 5.20
CA SER A 105 7.01 -17.37 5.26
C SER A 105 6.77 -18.89 5.29
N PRO A 106 5.58 -19.36 5.74
CA PRO A 106 5.22 -20.77 5.65
C PRO A 106 5.26 -21.33 4.20
N ARG A 107 5.23 -20.44 3.20
CA ARG A 107 5.21 -20.79 1.77
C ARG A 107 6.59 -20.74 1.12
N GLY A 108 7.62 -20.38 1.89
CA GLY A 108 9.00 -20.25 1.44
C GLY A 108 9.58 -18.86 1.69
N ASN A 109 10.79 -18.63 1.21
CA ASN A 109 11.51 -17.38 1.43
C ASN A 109 11.13 -16.34 0.37
N ILE A 110 10.70 -15.17 0.82
CA ILE A 110 10.52 -13.98 -0.01
C ILE A 110 11.85 -13.24 -0.01
N SER A 111 12.50 -13.07 -1.17
CA SER A 111 13.87 -12.54 -1.22
C SER A 111 14.06 -11.41 -2.22
N TRP A 112 14.72 -10.33 -1.76
CA TRP A 112 15.18 -9.23 -2.58
C TRP A 112 16.21 -9.66 -3.63
N ALA A 113 16.93 -10.77 -3.40
CA ALA A 113 17.94 -11.28 -4.31
C ALA A 113 17.38 -11.54 -5.72
N TYR A 114 16.13 -12.02 -5.83
CA TYR A 114 15.51 -12.27 -7.13
C TYR A 114 15.29 -10.99 -7.95
N PHE A 115 15.08 -9.83 -7.31
CA PHE A 115 14.98 -8.55 -8.01
C PHE A 115 16.34 -8.16 -8.60
N SER A 116 17.41 -8.29 -7.80
CA SER A 116 18.78 -8.04 -8.26
C SER A 116 19.19 -8.98 -9.39
N LYS A 117 18.86 -10.27 -9.29
CA LYS A 117 19.12 -11.27 -10.32
C LYS A 117 18.35 -10.99 -11.60
N LEU A 118 17.05 -10.66 -11.51
CA LEU A 118 16.25 -10.28 -12.68
C LEU A 118 16.86 -9.07 -13.39
N ASN A 119 17.27 -8.05 -12.62
CA ASN A 119 17.95 -6.90 -13.19
C ASN A 119 19.28 -7.26 -13.87
N ALA A 120 20.07 -8.15 -13.26
CA ALA A 120 21.34 -8.63 -13.84
C ALA A 120 21.13 -9.40 -15.15
N VAL A 121 20.15 -10.31 -15.21
CA VAL A 121 19.79 -11.07 -16.42
C VAL A 121 19.40 -10.11 -17.55
N GLN A 122 18.56 -9.12 -17.27
CA GLN A 122 18.12 -8.13 -18.26
C GLN A 122 19.27 -7.25 -18.76
N ASN A 123 20.16 -6.81 -17.85
CA ASN A 123 21.34 -6.04 -18.21
C ASN A 123 22.32 -6.86 -19.07
N HIS A 124 22.51 -8.14 -18.74
CA HIS A 124 23.36 -9.04 -19.51
C HIS A 124 22.81 -9.31 -20.91
N ALA A 125 21.50 -9.54 -21.02
CA ALA A 125 20.83 -9.75 -22.30
C ALA A 125 20.69 -8.47 -23.15
N GLY A 126 20.79 -7.29 -22.52
CA GLY A 126 20.51 -6.00 -23.17
C GLY A 126 19.04 -5.75 -23.47
N LEU A 127 18.13 -6.58 -22.93
CA LEU A 127 16.68 -6.55 -23.17
C LEU A 127 15.90 -6.80 -21.88
N HIS A 128 14.73 -6.19 -21.77
CA HIS A 128 13.83 -6.35 -20.62
C HIS A 128 12.75 -7.41 -20.90
N LEU A 129 12.43 -8.22 -19.89
CA LEU A 129 11.31 -9.18 -19.91
C LEU A 129 9.98 -8.45 -19.66
N ALA A 130 9.63 -7.52 -20.54
CA ALA A 130 8.38 -6.74 -20.53
C ALA A 130 8.04 -6.03 -19.21
N ASN A 131 9.04 -5.68 -18.40
CA ASN A 131 8.90 -4.95 -17.15
C ASN A 131 9.87 -3.75 -17.09
N LYS A 132 9.66 -2.86 -16.11
CA LYS A 132 10.42 -1.61 -15.97
C LYS A 132 11.58 -1.68 -14.98
N LEU A 133 11.81 -2.83 -14.33
CA LEU A 133 12.85 -2.99 -13.32
C LEU A 133 14.23 -2.71 -13.94
N SER A 134 15.05 -1.93 -13.24
CA SER A 134 16.37 -1.48 -13.69
C SER A 134 17.28 -1.17 -12.50
N ASP A 135 18.55 -0.82 -12.75
CA ASP A 135 19.50 -0.43 -11.70
C ASP A 135 18.97 0.66 -10.77
N ARG A 136 18.13 1.56 -11.30
CA ARG A 136 17.47 2.61 -10.51
C ARG A 136 16.53 2.04 -9.45
N HIS A 137 15.89 0.92 -9.75
CA HIS A 137 14.98 0.21 -8.85
C HIS A 137 15.71 -0.63 -7.81
N ILE A 138 16.90 -1.13 -8.13
CA ILE A 138 17.76 -1.84 -7.18
C ILE A 138 18.45 -0.84 -6.25
N ASN A 139 19.01 0.23 -6.82
CA ASN A 139 19.77 1.26 -6.11
C ASN A 139 18.92 2.49 -5.73
N PHE A 140 17.72 2.24 -5.19
CA PHE A 140 16.70 3.27 -5.01
C PHE A 140 16.89 4.18 -3.78
N LYS A 141 17.96 4.03 -2.98
CA LYS A 141 18.14 4.73 -1.68
C LYS A 141 17.96 6.25 -1.76
N LYS A 142 18.52 6.90 -2.80
CA LYS A 142 18.36 8.35 -3.04
C LYS A 142 16.95 8.76 -3.47
N GLN A 143 16.09 7.79 -3.76
CA GLN A 143 14.72 7.93 -4.27
C GLN A 143 13.73 7.10 -3.44
N ILE A 144 14.03 6.90 -2.15
CA ILE A 144 13.24 6.07 -1.24
C ILE A 144 11.78 6.55 -1.12
N MET A 145 11.50 7.82 -1.33
CA MET A 145 10.13 8.34 -1.28
C MET A 145 9.37 8.27 -2.61
N LYS A 146 10.01 7.81 -3.70
CA LYS A 146 9.40 7.79 -5.04
C LYS A 146 8.45 6.60 -5.19
N VAL A 147 7.15 6.89 -5.16
CA VAL A 147 6.06 5.89 -5.28
C VAL A 147 6.11 5.18 -6.62
N THR A 148 6.34 5.89 -7.73
CA THR A 148 6.39 5.30 -9.06
C THR A 148 7.47 4.23 -9.19
N LEU A 149 8.59 4.41 -8.48
CA LEU A 149 9.67 3.42 -8.45
C LEU A 149 9.24 2.19 -7.63
N ALA A 150 8.55 2.37 -6.50
CA ALA A 150 8.00 1.24 -5.72
C ALA A 150 6.97 0.42 -6.52
N ALA A 151 6.04 1.10 -7.19
CA ALA A 151 5.02 0.45 -8.01
C ALA A 151 5.58 -0.27 -9.23
N GLN A 152 6.75 0.14 -9.74
CA GLN A 152 7.43 -0.58 -10.82
C GLN A 152 8.21 -1.78 -10.30
N THR A 153 8.86 -1.66 -9.13
CA THR A 153 9.58 -2.76 -8.48
C THR A 153 8.64 -3.90 -8.09
N VAL A 154 7.53 -3.61 -7.41
CA VAL A 154 6.58 -4.61 -6.91
C VAL A 154 5.36 -4.61 -7.83
N SER A 155 5.51 -5.18 -9.03
CA SER A 155 4.45 -5.21 -10.05
C SER A 155 4.22 -6.60 -10.62
N SER A 156 3.01 -6.86 -11.14
CA SER A 156 2.69 -8.12 -11.85
C SER A 156 3.64 -8.40 -13.01
N SER A 157 4.16 -7.38 -13.70
CA SER A 157 5.14 -7.56 -14.78
C SER A 157 6.49 -8.12 -14.28
N VAL A 158 6.93 -7.73 -13.08
CA VAL A 158 8.13 -8.27 -12.45
C VAL A 158 7.88 -9.71 -11.98
N ALA A 159 6.73 -9.98 -11.36
CA ALA A 159 6.35 -11.34 -10.97
C ALA A 159 6.32 -12.30 -12.16
N LYS A 160 5.69 -11.89 -13.28
CA LYS A 160 5.63 -12.68 -14.52
C LYS A 160 7.01 -12.95 -15.11
N ALA A 161 7.93 -11.98 -15.08
CA ALA A 161 9.30 -12.18 -15.56
C ALA A 161 10.07 -13.19 -14.69
N MET A 162 9.94 -13.10 -13.36
CA MET A 162 10.54 -14.07 -12.44
C MET A 162 9.94 -15.47 -12.64
N LYS A 163 8.61 -15.55 -12.83
CA LYS A 163 7.90 -16.80 -13.08
C LYS A 163 8.36 -17.46 -14.38
N PHE A 164 8.49 -16.69 -15.46
CA PHE A 164 9.03 -17.19 -16.73
C PHE A 164 10.42 -17.80 -16.54
N LEU A 165 11.35 -17.11 -15.88
CA LEU A 165 12.70 -17.63 -15.64
C LEU A 165 12.71 -18.89 -14.77
N LEU A 166 11.83 -18.97 -13.77
CA LEU A 166 11.63 -20.18 -12.97
C LEU A 166 11.12 -21.35 -13.84
N GLU A 167 10.15 -21.11 -14.71
CA GLU A 167 9.55 -22.13 -15.60
C GLU A 167 10.53 -22.61 -16.67
N GLU A 168 11.40 -21.74 -17.18
CA GLU A 168 12.51 -22.09 -18.09
C GLU A 168 13.67 -22.82 -17.38
N GLY A 169 13.60 -22.98 -16.05
CA GLY A 169 14.59 -23.73 -15.28
C GLY A 169 15.88 -22.95 -15.01
N ASP A 170 15.84 -21.62 -15.01
CA ASP A 170 17.00 -20.79 -14.67
C ASP A 170 17.43 -21.09 -13.22
N PRO A 171 18.70 -21.55 -12.99
CA PRO A 171 19.20 -21.89 -11.67
C PRO A 171 19.10 -20.76 -10.65
N ASP A 172 19.17 -19.50 -11.12
CA ASP A 172 19.14 -18.33 -10.26
C ASP A 172 17.75 -18.04 -9.67
N PHE A 173 16.70 -18.60 -10.28
CA PHE A 173 15.30 -18.41 -9.89
C PHE A 173 14.68 -19.63 -9.22
N LEU A 174 15.43 -20.72 -9.02
CA LEU A 174 14.97 -21.86 -8.24
C LEU A 174 14.55 -21.41 -6.84
N GLY A 175 13.29 -21.69 -6.47
CA GLY A 175 12.71 -21.28 -5.20
C GLY A 175 12.09 -19.87 -5.18
N ALA A 176 12.00 -19.18 -6.32
CA ALA A 176 11.39 -17.84 -6.41
C ALA A 176 9.86 -17.81 -6.17
N ALA A 177 9.20 -18.98 -6.10
CA ALA A 177 7.74 -19.10 -6.04
C ALA A 177 7.09 -18.23 -4.94
N ALA A 178 7.64 -18.24 -3.72
CA ALA A 178 7.11 -17.42 -2.63
C ALA A 178 7.27 -15.91 -2.89
N THR A 179 8.35 -15.50 -3.56
CA THR A 179 8.58 -14.09 -3.92
C THR A 179 7.62 -13.65 -5.02
N ILE A 180 7.40 -14.49 -6.04
CA ILE A 180 6.46 -14.24 -7.13
C ILE A 180 5.06 -14.03 -6.58
N GLU A 181 4.58 -14.96 -5.75
CA GLU A 181 3.25 -14.88 -5.17
C GLU A 181 3.09 -13.64 -4.27
N PHE A 182 4.10 -13.32 -3.46
CA PHE A 182 4.09 -12.11 -2.65
C PHE A 182 3.93 -10.85 -3.51
N ILE A 183 4.67 -10.74 -4.62
CA ILE A 183 4.56 -9.59 -5.53
C ILE A 183 3.15 -9.52 -6.14
N GLU A 184 2.58 -10.64 -6.57
CA GLU A 184 1.23 -10.70 -7.16
C GLU A 184 0.16 -10.23 -6.17
N VAL A 185 0.22 -10.71 -4.92
CA VAL A 185 -0.72 -10.29 -3.86
C VAL A 185 -0.60 -8.79 -3.57
N ILE A 186 0.62 -8.27 -3.43
CA ILE A 186 0.82 -6.84 -3.12
C ILE A 186 0.41 -5.94 -4.29
N ASP A 187 0.75 -6.30 -5.54
CA ASP A 187 0.38 -5.52 -6.72
C ASP A 187 -1.14 -5.44 -6.87
N GLN A 188 -1.84 -6.57 -6.70
CA GLN A 188 -3.30 -6.61 -6.77
C GLN A 188 -3.97 -5.83 -5.62
N LEU A 189 -3.43 -5.92 -4.39
CA LEU A 189 -3.88 -5.07 -3.27
C LEU A 189 -3.69 -3.58 -3.58
N PHE A 190 -2.55 -3.20 -4.15
CA PHE A 190 -2.27 -1.82 -4.50
C PHE A 190 -3.21 -1.31 -5.59
N ASP A 191 -3.49 -2.12 -6.61
CA ASP A 191 -4.44 -1.78 -7.69
C ASP A 191 -5.85 -1.54 -7.16
N ILE A 192 -6.34 -2.41 -6.25
CA ILE A 192 -7.66 -2.26 -5.61
C ILE A 192 -7.71 -0.95 -4.79
N CYS A 193 -6.69 -0.71 -3.97
CA CYS A 193 -6.65 0.44 -3.07
C CYS A 193 -6.32 1.78 -3.77
N ASN A 194 -5.87 1.74 -5.02
CA ASN A 194 -5.48 2.93 -5.81
C ASN A 194 -6.21 3.01 -7.16
N SER A 195 -7.42 2.43 -7.26
CA SER A 195 -8.30 2.61 -8.42
C SER A 195 -8.65 4.09 -8.63
N ARG A 196 -8.55 4.56 -9.88
CA ARG A 196 -8.79 5.97 -10.25
C ARG A 196 -9.61 6.16 -11.52
N SER A 197 -9.88 5.07 -12.26
CA SER A 197 -10.51 5.14 -13.57
C SER A 197 -11.85 4.40 -13.55
N PRO A 198 -12.96 5.09 -13.83
CA PRO A 198 -14.29 4.46 -13.92
C PRO A 198 -14.40 3.37 -14.98
N ILE A 199 -13.50 3.37 -15.98
CA ILE A 199 -13.46 2.40 -17.09
C ILE A 199 -12.38 1.34 -16.91
N ALA A 200 -11.62 1.38 -15.81
CA ALA A 200 -10.65 0.32 -15.55
C ALA A 200 -11.38 -1.00 -15.27
N ILE A 201 -10.68 -2.09 -15.58
CA ILE A 201 -11.18 -3.47 -15.45
C ILE A 201 -10.38 -4.23 -14.39
N GLY A 202 -10.96 -5.32 -13.89
CA GLY A 202 -10.32 -6.18 -12.89
C GLY A 202 -10.00 -5.43 -11.58
N ALA A 203 -8.84 -5.71 -10.99
CA ALA A 203 -8.40 -5.11 -9.72
C ALA A 203 -8.29 -3.58 -9.75
N LYS A 204 -8.12 -2.98 -10.94
CA LYS A 204 -8.05 -1.51 -11.09
C LYS A 204 -9.42 -0.85 -11.21
N ALA A 205 -10.49 -1.63 -11.37
CA ALA A 205 -11.85 -1.12 -11.46
C ALA A 205 -12.28 -0.52 -10.11
N PRO A 206 -13.15 0.52 -10.09
CA PRO A 206 -13.71 1.01 -8.84
C PRO A 206 -14.52 -0.07 -8.13
N LEU A 207 -14.49 -0.08 -6.80
CA LEU A 207 -15.36 -0.95 -6.01
C LEU A 207 -16.82 -0.61 -6.28
N SER A 208 -17.61 -1.64 -6.54
CA SER A 208 -19.04 -1.55 -6.87
C SER A 208 -19.77 -2.79 -6.39
N ALA A 209 -21.10 -2.75 -6.38
CA ALA A 209 -21.90 -3.90 -5.98
C ALA A 209 -21.63 -5.16 -6.83
N THR A 210 -21.19 -5.01 -8.09
CA THR A 210 -20.97 -6.12 -9.01
C THR A 210 -19.65 -6.85 -8.76
N ASN A 211 -18.57 -6.14 -8.38
CA ASN A 211 -17.25 -6.72 -8.15
C ASN A 211 -16.91 -6.88 -6.66
N TRP A 212 -17.77 -6.42 -5.75
CA TRP A 212 -17.50 -6.43 -4.31
C TRP A 212 -17.25 -7.84 -3.76
N ASN A 213 -18.04 -8.83 -4.16
CA ASN A 213 -17.92 -10.17 -3.58
C ASN A 213 -16.57 -10.82 -3.92
N GLU A 214 -16.18 -10.76 -5.20
CA GLU A 214 -14.88 -11.24 -5.67
C GLU A 214 -13.72 -10.47 -5.00
N THR A 215 -13.82 -9.14 -4.97
CA THR A 215 -12.81 -8.30 -4.32
C THR A 215 -12.67 -8.62 -2.84
N LYS A 216 -13.79 -8.81 -2.13
CA LYS A 216 -13.81 -9.17 -0.71
C LYS A 216 -13.16 -10.54 -0.48
N GLN A 217 -13.42 -11.53 -1.34
CA GLN A 217 -12.78 -12.84 -1.25
C GLN A 217 -11.26 -12.71 -1.39
N PHE A 218 -10.78 -11.96 -2.39
CA PHE A 218 -9.36 -11.68 -2.54
C PHE A 218 -8.78 -10.96 -1.31
N LEU A 219 -9.44 -9.93 -0.79
CA LEU A 219 -8.97 -9.19 0.39
C LEU A 219 -8.84 -10.10 1.63
N LEU A 220 -9.74 -11.06 1.81
CA LEU A 220 -9.67 -12.05 2.89
C LEU A 220 -8.49 -13.02 2.70
N GLN A 221 -8.30 -13.54 1.48
CA GLN A 221 -7.17 -14.40 1.15
C GLN A 221 -5.83 -13.68 1.32
N ALA A 222 -5.73 -12.44 0.84
CA ALA A 222 -4.54 -11.62 0.97
C ALA A 222 -4.25 -11.30 2.45
N ARG A 223 -5.27 -11.01 3.25
CA ARG A 223 -5.12 -10.85 4.71
C ARG A 223 -4.56 -12.13 5.33
N ASP A 224 -5.14 -13.28 5.04
CA ASP A 224 -4.73 -14.54 5.65
C ASP A 224 -3.30 -14.92 5.22
N PHE A 225 -2.93 -14.66 3.96
CA PHE A 225 -1.57 -14.80 3.44
C PHE A 225 -0.56 -13.88 4.14
N LEU A 226 -0.91 -12.61 4.39
CA LEU A 226 0.00 -11.67 5.06
C LEU A 226 0.11 -11.90 6.58
N LEU A 227 -0.80 -12.67 7.17
CA LEU A 227 -0.84 -12.98 8.61
C LEU A 227 -0.49 -14.42 8.98
N SER A 228 -0.11 -15.23 7.97
CA SER A 228 0.40 -16.59 8.14
C SER A 228 1.89 -16.59 8.47
#